data_AF-A0A7C1B6Z3-F1
#
_entry.id   AF-A0A7C1B6Z3-F1
#
_cell.length_a   1.000
_cell.length_b   1.000
_cell.length_c   1.000
_cell.angle_alpha   90.00
_cell.angle_beta   90.00
_cell.angle_gamma   90.00
#
_symmetry.space_group_name_H-M   'P 1'
#
loop_
_entity.id
_entity.type
_entity.pdbx_description
1 polymer ?
#
loop_
_entity_poly.entity_id
_entity_poly.type
_entity_poly.pdbx_seq_one_letter_code
_entity_poly.pdbx_strand_id
1 'polypeptide(L)'
;MKIEDLSPAKGASRKRKRVGCGSSSGHGGTSGRGHKGQKSRSGAKIRVGFEGGQMPLYRRLPSKGFKPRNKVIFTVINVGDLN
;
A
#
# COMPACT_ATOMS: atom_id res chain seq x y z
N MET A 1 -5.19 25.26 -30.12
CA MET A 1 -5.70 24.04 -29.47
C MET A 1 -7.05 24.36 -28.88
N LYS A 2 -8.09 23.60 -29.23
CA LYS A 2 -9.42 23.77 -28.65
C LYS A 2 -9.58 22.83 -27.46
N ILE A 3 -10.51 23.15 -26.57
CA ILE A 3 -10.76 22.35 -25.35
C ILE A 3 -11.23 20.92 -25.72
N GLU A 4 -11.94 20.78 -26.84
CA GLU A 4 -12.46 19.50 -27.35
C GLU A 4 -11.38 18.52 -27.84
N ASP A 5 -10.20 18.98 -28.21
CA ASP A 5 -9.12 18.15 -28.76
C ASP A 5 -8.15 17.62 -27.68
N LEU A 6 -8.38 17.97 -26.41
CA LEU A 6 -7.52 17.59 -25.30
C LEU A 6 -7.69 16.11 -24.98
N SER A 7 -6.65 15.31 -25.27
CA SER A 7 -6.57 13.92 -24.87
C SER A 7 -5.35 13.70 -23.95
N PRO A 8 -5.48 12.84 -22.92
CA PRO A 8 -4.35 12.53 -22.06
C PRO A 8 -3.30 11.72 -22.83
N ALA A 9 -2.03 11.84 -22.40
CA ALA A 9 -0.97 11.00 -22.95
C ALA A 9 -1.32 9.51 -22.86
N LYS A 10 -0.89 8.73 -23.85
CA LYS A 10 -1.22 7.29 -23.94
C LYS A 10 -0.80 6.57 -22.65
N GLY A 11 -1.79 5.98 -21.96
CA GLY A 11 -1.58 5.24 -20.72
C GLY A 11 -1.61 6.08 -19.44
N ALA A 12 -1.76 7.41 -19.52
CA ALA A 12 -1.88 8.28 -18.35
C ALA A 12 -3.17 8.03 -17.55
N SER A 13 -4.23 7.53 -18.19
CA SER A 13 -5.50 7.17 -17.52
C SER A 13 -5.80 5.67 -17.66
N ARG A 14 -6.11 5.02 -16.53
CA ARG A 14 -6.53 3.62 -16.45
C ARG A 14 -7.92 3.53 -15.83
N LYS A 15 -8.78 2.69 -16.38
CA LYS A 15 -10.13 2.46 -15.85
C LYS A 15 -10.05 1.81 -14.46
N ARG A 16 -10.82 2.32 -13.49
CA ARG A 16 -10.92 1.73 -12.14
C ARG A 16 -11.60 0.36 -12.20
N LYS A 17 -11.11 -0.58 -11.41
CA LYS A 17 -11.77 -1.87 -11.16
C LYS A 17 -13.09 -1.67 -10.42
N ARG A 18 -14.20 -2.07 -11.06
CA ARG A 18 -15.55 -2.11 -10.48
C ARG A 18 -15.87 -3.57 -10.12
N VAL A 19 -16.11 -3.83 -8.84
CA VAL A 19 -16.41 -5.18 -8.33
C VAL A 19 -17.91 -5.35 -8.11
N GLY A 20 -18.43 -6.57 -8.23
CA GLY A 20 -19.85 -6.88 -8.02
C GLY A 20 -20.78 -6.53 -9.20
N CYS A 21 -20.25 -6.08 -10.34
CA CYS A 21 -21.04 -5.68 -11.52
C CYS A 21 -21.21 -6.82 -12.53
N GLY A 22 -21.74 -7.97 -12.09
CA GLY A 22 -22.05 -9.12 -12.97
C GLY A 22 -20.85 -10.02 -13.29
N SER A 23 -21.13 -11.24 -13.76
CA SER A 23 -20.12 -12.28 -14.04
C SER A 23 -19.17 -11.91 -15.18
N SER A 24 -19.70 -11.31 -16.25
CA SER A 24 -18.93 -10.86 -17.44
C SER A 24 -17.80 -9.88 -17.09
N SER A 25 -17.93 -9.13 -16.00
CA SER A 25 -16.87 -8.22 -15.52
C SER A 25 -15.62 -8.93 -14.99
N GLY A 26 -15.63 -10.26 -14.82
CA GLY A 26 -14.59 -11.04 -14.15
C GLY A 26 -14.50 -10.79 -12.64
N HIS A 27 -15.34 -9.89 -12.11
CA HIS A 27 -15.36 -9.46 -10.71
C HIS A 27 -16.76 -9.58 -10.09
N GLY A 28 -17.64 -10.37 -10.72
CA GLY A 28 -18.94 -10.73 -10.19
C GLY A 28 -18.86 -11.77 -9.07
N GLY A 29 -20.03 -12.23 -8.61
CA GLY A 29 -20.14 -13.25 -7.57
C GLY A 29 -19.50 -12.81 -6.26
N THR A 30 -18.40 -13.45 -5.86
CA THR A 30 -17.68 -13.16 -4.60
C THR A 30 -16.89 -11.85 -4.62
N SER A 31 -17.02 -11.05 -5.69
CA SER A 31 -16.35 -9.74 -5.81
C SER A 31 -14.82 -9.81 -5.65
N GLY A 32 -14.23 -10.95 -6.03
CA GLY A 32 -12.80 -11.23 -5.89
C GLY A 32 -12.33 -11.55 -4.47
N ARG A 33 -13.24 -11.76 -3.51
CA ARG A 33 -12.91 -12.09 -2.11
C ARG A 33 -12.94 -13.59 -1.80
N GLY A 34 -13.44 -14.42 -2.71
CA GLY A 34 -13.66 -15.86 -2.47
C GLY A 34 -14.83 -16.13 -1.52
N HIS A 35 -14.98 -17.37 -1.08
CA HIS A 35 -16.09 -17.80 -0.22
C HIS A 35 -15.71 -17.80 1.27
N LYS A 36 -16.57 -17.21 2.11
CA LYS A 36 -16.48 -17.22 3.59
C LYS A 36 -15.10 -16.72 4.11
N GLY A 37 -14.74 -17.08 5.35
CA GLY A 37 -13.51 -16.62 6.00
C GLY A 37 -13.60 -15.19 6.55
N GLN A 38 -12.71 -14.87 7.50
CA GLN A 38 -12.68 -13.56 8.15
C GLN A 38 -12.51 -12.45 7.11
N LYS A 39 -11.55 -12.56 6.18
CA LYS A 39 -11.20 -11.53 5.19
C LYS A 39 -12.30 -11.20 4.15
N SER A 40 -13.31 -12.04 3.98
CA SER A 40 -14.40 -11.73 3.04
C SER A 40 -15.48 -10.83 3.68
N ARG A 41 -15.55 -10.77 5.01
CA ARG A 41 -16.55 -10.00 5.77
C ARG A 41 -16.27 -8.51 5.75
N SER A 42 -17.34 -7.72 5.90
CA SER A 42 -17.22 -6.27 6.05
C SER A 42 -16.47 -5.92 7.34
N GLY A 43 -15.57 -4.93 7.27
CA GLY A 43 -14.78 -4.50 8.44
C GLY A 43 -13.69 -5.48 8.89
N ALA A 44 -13.52 -6.62 8.22
CA ALA A 44 -12.51 -7.59 8.61
C ALA A 44 -11.10 -7.06 8.38
N LYS A 45 -10.39 -6.79 9.48
CA LYS A 45 -9.00 -6.37 9.48
C LYS A 45 -8.23 -7.22 10.48
N ILE A 46 -7.18 -7.86 9.99
CA ILE A 46 -6.17 -8.48 10.86
C ILE A 46 -5.22 -7.35 11.27
N ARG A 47 -4.95 -7.20 12.58
CA ARG A 47 -4.01 -6.16 13.04
C ARG A 47 -2.64 -6.38 12.39
N VAL A 48 -1.94 -5.28 12.09
CA VAL A 48 -0.59 -5.36 11.53
C VAL A 48 0.30 -6.13 12.51
N GLY A 49 1.05 -7.12 11.99
CA GLY A 49 1.91 -7.99 12.79
C GLY A 49 1.18 -9.04 13.63
N PHE A 50 -0.05 -9.44 13.28
CA PHE A 50 -0.69 -10.62 13.88
C PHE A 50 -0.39 -11.88 13.09
N GLU A 51 0.20 -12.86 13.77
CA GLU A 51 0.65 -14.14 13.19
C GLU A 51 -0.26 -15.31 13.65
N GLY A 52 -1.55 -15.06 13.88
CA GLY A 52 -2.52 -16.14 14.15
C GLY A 52 -2.50 -16.74 15.56
N GLY A 53 -1.75 -16.15 16.50
CA GLY A 53 -1.58 -16.64 17.88
C GLY A 53 -0.12 -16.83 18.27
N GLN A 54 0.76 -16.91 17.27
CA GLN A 54 2.21 -16.90 17.45
C GLN A 54 2.69 -15.54 18.01
N MET A 55 3.74 -15.56 18.84
CA MET A 55 4.42 -14.34 19.26
C MET A 55 4.95 -13.60 18.03
N PRO A 56 4.52 -12.35 17.76
CA PRO A 56 4.94 -11.64 16.56
C PRO A 56 6.43 -11.34 16.51
N LEU A 57 6.98 -11.21 15.30
CA LEU A 57 8.39 -10.88 15.08
C LEU A 57 8.88 -9.65 15.88
N TYR A 58 8.10 -8.57 15.92
CA TYR A 58 8.45 -7.34 16.65
C TYR A 58 8.45 -7.50 18.17
N ARG A 59 7.94 -8.61 18.71
CA ARG A 59 8.04 -8.97 20.14
C ARG A 59 9.12 -10.01 20.41
N ARG A 60 9.51 -10.80 19.40
CA ARG A 60 10.55 -11.83 19.51
C ARG A 60 11.94 -11.25 19.47
N LEU A 61 12.14 -10.26 18.62
CA LEU A 61 13.43 -9.62 18.47
C LEU A 61 13.68 -8.67 19.65
N PRO A 62 14.89 -8.65 20.22
CA PRO A 62 15.24 -7.70 21.25
C PRO A 62 15.30 -6.29 20.67
N SER A 63 14.87 -5.31 21.47
CA SER A 63 15.10 -3.89 21.15
C SER A 63 16.61 -3.62 21.19
N LYS A 64 17.14 -2.99 20.13
CA LYS A 64 18.57 -2.67 20.02
C LYS A 64 18.78 -1.18 19.78
N GLY A 65 19.82 -0.63 20.42
CA GLY A 65 20.27 0.75 20.24
C GLY A 65 19.57 1.74 21.16
N PHE A 66 20.00 3.01 21.06
CA PHE A 66 19.41 4.15 21.75
C PHE A 66 19.51 5.39 20.84
N LYS A 67 18.66 6.39 21.07
CA LYS A 67 18.75 7.68 20.36
C LYS A 67 19.60 8.64 21.20
N PRO A 68 20.84 9.00 20.78
CA PRO A 68 21.68 9.91 21.54
C PRO A 68 21.08 11.33 21.56
N ARG A 69 21.15 12.02 22.72
CA ARG A 69 20.65 13.40 22.88
C ARG A 69 21.47 14.40 22.06
N ASN A 70 22.78 14.23 22.03
CA ASN A 70 23.72 15.15 21.36
C ASN A 70 24.14 14.63 19.98
N LYS A 71 23.17 14.24 19.15
CA LYS A 71 23.47 13.81 17.78
C LYS A 71 23.85 15.03 16.94
N VAL A 72 25.09 15.09 16.45
CA VAL A 72 25.49 16.09 15.45
C VAL A 72 24.74 15.81 14.15
N ILE A 73 24.01 16.81 13.65
CA ILE A 73 23.24 16.74 12.41
C ILE A 73 24.08 17.41 11.32
N PHE A 74 24.55 16.63 10.37
CA PHE A 74 25.24 17.13 9.18
C PHE A 74 24.24 17.23 8.02
N THR A 75 24.34 18.31 7.24
CA THR A 75 23.69 18.38 5.93
C THR A 75 24.63 17.70 4.93
N VAL A 76 24.16 16.63 4.30
CA VAL A 76 24.93 15.94 3.26
C VAL A 76 24.79 16.75 1.97
N ILE A 77 25.90 17.31 1.47
CA ILE A 77 25.97 18.01 0.19
C ILE A 77 26.73 17.10 -0.77
N ASN A 78 26.19 16.87 -1.96
CA ASN A 78 26.87 16.12 -3.00
C ASN A 78 27.95 17.00 -3.64
N VAL A 79 29.13 16.42 -3.91
CA VAL A 79 30.26 17.14 -4.50
C VAL A 79 29.91 17.69 -5.89
N GLY A 80 29.01 17.03 -6.62
CA GLY A 80 28.52 17.50 -7.92
C GLY A 80 27.63 18.75 -7.86
N ASP A 81 27.07 19.09 -6.69
CA ASP A 81 26.22 20.28 -6.52
C ASP A 81 27.03 21.54 -6.15
N LEU A 82 28.36 21.43 -6.06
CA LEU A 82 29.25 22.49 -5.58
C LEU A 82 29.76 23.44 -6.68
N ASN A 83 29.56 23.14 -7.97
CA ASN A 83 30.05 23.95 -9.09
C ASN A 83 28.96 24.20 -10.14
#